data_AF-A0AAW9K8Q8-F1
#
_entry.id   AF-A0AAW9K8Q8-F1
#
_cell.length_a   1.000
_cell.length_b   1.000
_cell.length_c   1.000
_cell.angle_alpha   90.00
_cell.angle_beta   90.00
_cell.angle_gamma   90.00
#
_symmetry.space_group_name_H-M   'P 1'
#
loop_
_entity.id
_entity.type
_entity.pdbx_description
1 polymer ?
#
loop_
_entity_poly.entity_id
_entity_poly.type
_entity_poly.pdbx_seq_one_letter_code
_entity_poly.pdbx_strand_id
1 'polypeptide(L)' 'MTLYWGSANGHFLIRMYEKAKERAKKERKDYDMVLEEYGVVNRYELQLREHYAEFVIEELARGVPL' A
#
# COMPACT_ATOMS: atom_id res chain seq x y z
N MET A 1 -2.65 1.38 13.31
CA MET A 1 -2.64 2.81 12.93
C MET A 1 -2.47 2.89 11.42
N THR A 2 -3.12 3.84 10.73
CA THR A 2 -2.92 4.06 9.29
C THR A 2 -2.51 5.50 9.05
N LEU A 3 -1.40 5.69 8.33
CA LEU A 3 -0.87 6.99 7.97
C LEU A 3 -1.16 7.26 6.49
N TYR A 4 -1.56 8.49 6.21
CA TYR A 4 -1.82 8.99 4.86
C TYR A 4 -0.95 10.22 4.62
N TRP A 5 -0.31 10.30 3.46
CA TRP A 5 0.43 11.49 3.06
C TRP A 5 0.11 11.86 1.61
N GLY A 6 -0.35 13.09 1.39
CA GLY A 6 -0.94 13.52 0.12
C GLY A 6 -2.47 13.47 0.13
N SER A 7 -3.10 13.39 -1.03
CA SER A 7 -4.56 13.46 -1.18
C SER A 7 -5.08 12.32 -2.05
N ALA A 8 -6.17 11.68 -1.62
CA ALA A 8 -6.84 10.62 -2.38
C ALA A 8 -7.39 11.11 -3.74
N ASN A 9 -7.73 12.40 -3.83
CA ASN A 9 -8.18 13.07 -5.04
C ASN A 9 -7.07 13.85 -5.75
N GLY A 10 -5.86 13.88 -5.18
CA GLY A 10 -4.70 14.53 -5.79
C GLY A 10 -3.95 13.58 -6.72
N HIS A 11 -2.87 14.09 -7.31
CA HIS A 11 -2.02 13.30 -8.20
C HIS A 11 -1.15 12.26 -7.47
N PHE A 12 -1.04 12.37 -6.14
CA PHE A 12 -0.16 11.56 -5.30
C PHE A 12 -0.78 11.28 -3.93
N LEU A 13 -0.70 10.02 -3.49
CA LEU A 13 -1.04 9.59 -2.13
C LEU A 13 -0.14 8.42 -1.69
N ILE A 14 0.45 8.53 -0.50
CA ILE A 14 1.09 7.42 0.21
C ILE A 14 0.17 6.93 1.31
N ARG A 15 0.06 5.60 1.45
CA ARG A 15 -0.61 4.92 2.57
C ARG A 15 0.34 3.99 3.27
N MET A 16 0.41 4.07 4.59
CA MET A 16 1.24 3.19 5.42
C MET A 16 0.37 2.60 6.52
N TYR A 17 0.28 1.27 6.57
CA TYR A 17 -0.62 0.61 7.51
C TYR A 17 -0.22 -0.83 7.83
N GLU A 18 -0.74 -1.32 8.94
CA GLU A 18 -0.61 -2.72 9.37
C GLU A 18 -1.53 -3.59 8.51
N LYS A 19 -0.97 -4.30 7.52
CA LYS A 19 -1.75 -5.13 6.59
C LYS A 19 -2.41 -6.31 7.30
N ALA A 20 -1.79 -6.83 8.34
CA ALA A 20 -2.36 -7.88 9.17
C ALA A 20 -3.71 -7.44 9.79
N LYS A 21 -3.83 -6.21 10.28
CA LYS A 21 -5.08 -5.68 10.83
C LYS A 21 -6.18 -5.55 9.77
N GLU A 22 -5.82 -5.13 8.55
CA GLU A 22 -6.78 -5.08 7.44
C GLU A 22 -7.27 -6.48 7.06
N ARG A 23 -6.36 -7.46 6.97
CA ARG A 23 -6.70 -8.85 6.68
C ARG A 23 -7.61 -9.45 7.75
N ALA A 24 -7.28 -9.29 9.02
CA ALA A 24 -8.12 -9.73 10.14
C ALA A 24 -9.55 -9.20 10.02
N LYS A 25 -9.70 -7.89 9.72
CA LYS A 25 -11.02 -7.28 9.49
C LYS A 25 -11.74 -7.85 8.26
N LYS A 26 -11.02 -8.06 7.15
CA LYS A 26 -11.61 -8.54 5.88
C LYS A 26 -12.03 -10.01 5.95
N GLU A 27 -11.20 -10.84 6.57
CA GLU A 27 -11.40 -12.28 6.71
C GLU A 27 -12.24 -12.64 7.94
N ARG A 28 -12.58 -11.66 8.79
CA ARG A 28 -13.26 -11.84 10.09
C ARG A 28 -12.53 -12.86 10.98
N LYS A 29 -11.21 -12.88 10.89
CA LYS A 29 -10.32 -13.70 11.73
C LYS A 29 -9.82 -12.88 12.91
N ASP A 30 -9.43 -13.59 13.97
CA ASP A 30 -8.72 -12.95 15.07
C ASP A 30 -7.36 -12.41 14.59
N TYR A 31 -6.94 -11.28 15.16
CA TYR A 31 -5.71 -10.61 14.75
C TYR A 31 -4.48 -11.48 15.01
N ASP A 32 -4.43 -12.20 16.13
CA ASP A 32 -3.28 -13.01 16.51
C ASP A 32 -3.14 -14.22 15.58
N MET A 33 -4.25 -14.84 15.18
CA MET A 33 -4.25 -15.90 14.17
C MET A 33 -3.70 -15.41 12.82
N VAL A 34 -4.04 -14.18 12.42
CA VAL A 34 -3.53 -13.60 11.17
C VAL A 34 -2.04 -13.28 11.27
N LEU A 35 -1.55 -12.88 12.45
CA LEU A 35 -0.12 -12.69 12.69
C LEU A 35 0.64 -14.02 12.68
N GLU A 36 0.07 -15.10 13.20
CA GLU A 36 0.69 -16.43 13.12
C GLU A 36 0.74 -16.94 11.68
N GLU A 37 -0.33 -16.74 10.90
CA GLU A 37 -0.43 -17.23 9.52
C GLU A 37 0.42 -16.42 8.53
N TYR A 38 0.46 -15.09 8.67
CA TYR A 38 1.08 -14.18 7.69
C TYR A 38 2.25 -13.37 8.24
N GLY A 39 2.50 -13.37 9.54
CA GLY A 39 3.49 -12.54 10.21
C GLY A 39 3.05 -11.08 10.42
N VAL A 40 3.94 -10.30 11.04
CA VAL A 40 3.80 -8.84 11.16
C VAL A 40 4.09 -8.22 9.80
N VAL A 41 3.05 -7.83 9.07
CA VAL A 41 3.17 -7.22 7.74
C VAL A 41 2.73 -5.77 7.79
N ASN A 42 3.68 -4.85 7.67
CA ASN A 42 3.41 -3.45 7.32
C ASN A 42 3.35 -3.32 5.80
N ARG A 43 2.43 -2.51 5.29
CA ARG A 43 2.35 -2.20 3.86
C ARG A 43 2.49 -0.71 3.63
N TYR A 44 3.33 -0.40 2.64
CA TYR A 44 3.53 0.93 2.09
C TYR A 44 2.97 0.91 0.67
N GLU A 45 2.00 1.76 0.38
CA GLU A 45 1.36 1.86 -0.94
C GLU A 45 1.54 3.27 -1.48
N LEU A 46 1.96 3.34 -2.74
CA LEU A 46 2.06 4.56 -3.51
C LEU A 46 0.94 4.59 -4.55
N GLN A 47 0.11 5.63 -4.52
CA GLN A 47 -0.92 5.89 -5.51
C GLN A 47 -0.53 7.13 -6.30
N LEU A 48 -0.38 6.96 -7.61
CA LEU A 48 -0.04 8.00 -8.57
C LEU A 48 -1.19 8.15 -9.58
N ARG A 49 -1.41 9.36 -10.09
CA ARG A 49 -2.37 9.64 -11.15
C ARG A 49 -1.75 10.51 -12.24
N GLU A 50 -2.35 10.46 -13.42
CA GLU A 50 -2.00 11.29 -14.58
C GLU A 50 -0.51 11.18 -14.94
N HIS A 51 0.15 12.32 -15.22
CA HIS A 51 1.53 12.39 -15.67
C HIS A 51 2.53 11.68 -14.73
N TYR A 52 2.28 11.63 -13.42
CA TYR A 52 3.13 10.88 -12.49
C TYR A 52 3.01 9.37 -12.69
N ALA A 53 1.81 8.88 -12.99
CA ALA A 53 1.59 7.45 -13.26
C ALA A 53 2.22 7.06 -14.61
N GLU A 54 2.05 7.88 -15.64
CA GLU A 54 2.66 7.68 -16.96
C GLU A 54 4.19 7.62 -16.84
N PHE A 55 4.80 8.60 -16.18
CA PHE A 55 6.25 8.65 -15.97
C PHE A 55 6.78 7.38 -15.29
N VAL A 56 6.15 6.95 -14.20
CA VAL A 56 6.60 5.74 -13.47
C VAL A 56 6.45 4.47 -14.29
N ILE A 57 5.38 4.35 -15.07
CA ILE A 57 5.19 3.20 -15.98
C ILE A 57 6.26 3.19 -17.06
N GLU A 58 6.61 4.33 -17.64
CA GLU A 58 7.68 4.42 -18.63
C GLU A 58 9.05 4.03 -18.06
N GLU A 59 9.39 4.51 -16.86
CA GLU A 59 10.65 4.17 -16.19
C GLU A 59 10.73 2.67 -15.85
N LEU A 60 9.63 2.10 -15.34
CA LEU A 60 9.53 0.65 -15.13
C LEU A 60 9.69 -0.14 -16.43
N ALA A 61 9.07 0.31 -17.52
CA ALA A 61 9.21 -0.32 -18.83
C ALA A 61 10.65 -0.24 -19.38
N ARG A 62 11.41 0.80 -19.00
CA ARG A 62 12.84 0.93 -19.28
C ARG A 62 13.73 0.06 -18.37
N GLY A 63 13.13 -0.64 -17.40
CA GLY A 63 13.86 -1.48 -16.45
C GLY A 63 14.50 -0.71 -15.30
N VAL A 64 14.11 0.54 -15.09
CA VAL A 64 14.56 1.31 -13.92
C VAL A 64 13.82 0.77 -12.68
N PRO A 65 14.55 0.31 -11.65
CA PRO A 65 13.92 -0.13 -10.41
C PRO A 65 13.28 1.05 -9.66
N LEU A 66 12.10 0.82 -9.09
CA LEU A 66 11.40 1.74 -8.19
C LEU A 66 11.85 1.57 -6.74
#